data_AF-A0A1G8EGP4-F1
#
_entry.id   AF-A0A1G8EGP4-F1
#
_cell.length_a   1.000
_cell.length_b   1.000
_cell.length_c   1.000
_cell.angle_alpha   90.00
_cell.angle_beta   90.00
_cell.angle_gamma   90.00
#
_symmetry.space_group_name_H-M   'P 1'
#
loop_
_entity.id
_entity.type
_entity.pdbx_description
1 polymer ?
#
loop_
_entity_poly.entity_id
_entity_poly.type
_entity_poly.pdbx_seq_one_letter_code
_entity_poly.pdbx_strand_id
1 'polypeptide(L)'
;MKLRYVSLTSLVMAAAIVSSTAAPQPISAEAKNKQHVKENMSFEEIHTQLLNHKPNAPLMITAHRGQWREYPENSIAAINEAIRDGAEIVEIDVRLTADGVPVLMHDDTVDRTTDGEGKVSDYTLEEIKELRLKENLGGEDAALTEYKVPTLREAMLAAKGHAIVNLDKGWNIREEMYDVLVDTDTVDHGLFKGSPNVEEAAKFMAEDPDILYMHIINDDSADTVDAFPGRQPVAYEVVFDELTDPQVQPEKVRQIQENSRVFMNVMWDGLAYTYTDEASLRDDKLGWKAVEKLGATIMQTDNVEALNYWRNGGNMKFWNVQQGNRTIKVQAEDYVTYSDADSNSCDESAKDGIDVCNIDGAIVVSDNKEGEWAKYKVNVQKSGMYQVSGRLSAAGAPEGTVSLYWGDGESIENIDIKNTTHNRAFEMQDWGSRYFEKGTHTIMVDVTDSGSYHLDYIQFDLER
;
A
#
# COMPACT_ATOMS: atom_id res chain seq x y z
N MET A 1 -37.46 -77.36 43.66
CA MET A 1 -36.24 -78.18 43.85
C MET A 1 -35.29 -77.89 42.70
N LYS A 2 -34.12 -77.28 43.00
CA LYS A 2 -32.87 -77.12 42.20
C LYS A 2 -32.98 -76.59 40.75
N LEU A 3 -32.61 -75.33 40.52
CA LEU A 3 -31.27 -74.84 40.09
C LEU A 3 -30.82 -75.31 38.69
N ARG A 4 -30.61 -74.35 37.78
CA ARG A 4 -29.35 -74.17 37.03
C ARG A 4 -29.27 -72.76 36.41
N TYR A 5 -28.11 -72.14 36.63
CA TYR A 5 -27.66 -70.82 36.15
C TYR A 5 -27.48 -70.80 34.63
N VAL A 6 -27.77 -69.66 34.00
CA VAL A 6 -27.22 -69.29 32.68
C VAL A 6 -26.70 -67.85 32.73
N SER A 7 -25.51 -67.72 32.15
CA SER A 7 -24.58 -66.59 32.05
C SER A 7 -25.16 -65.23 31.68
N LEU A 8 -24.62 -64.17 32.30
CA LEU A 8 -24.67 -62.80 31.79
C LEU A 8 -23.87 -62.70 30.48
N THR A 9 -24.46 -62.09 29.45
CA THR A 9 -23.74 -61.50 28.32
C THR A 9 -24.16 -60.05 28.19
N SER A 10 -23.21 -59.15 28.44
CA SER A 10 -23.33 -57.71 28.30
C SER A 10 -23.40 -57.33 26.82
N LEU A 11 -24.49 -56.70 26.38
CA LEU A 11 -24.61 -56.12 25.04
C LEU A 11 -24.14 -54.65 25.13
N VAL A 12 -22.97 -54.38 24.56
CA VAL A 12 -22.43 -53.01 24.36
C VAL A 12 -23.04 -52.47 23.06
N MET A 13 -23.74 -51.34 23.13
CA MET A 13 -24.14 -50.56 21.95
C MET A 13 -22.89 -50.00 21.26
N ALA A 14 -22.67 -50.39 20.01
CA ALA A 14 -21.71 -49.72 19.12
C ALA A 14 -22.38 -48.48 18.51
N ALA A 15 -21.88 -47.30 18.86
CA ALA A 15 -22.19 -46.06 18.14
C ALA A 15 -21.32 -45.99 16.89
N ALA A 16 -21.93 -45.93 15.71
CA ALA A 16 -21.24 -45.68 14.46
C ALA A 16 -20.88 -44.19 14.37
N ILE A 17 -19.58 -43.89 14.43
CA ILE A 17 -19.04 -42.55 14.16
C ILE A 17 -18.89 -42.45 12.63
N VAL A 18 -19.69 -41.60 12.01
CA VAL A 18 -19.49 -41.18 10.61
C VAL A 18 -18.40 -40.10 10.62
N SER A 19 -17.20 -40.46 10.17
CA SER A 19 -16.11 -39.51 9.96
C SER A 19 -16.33 -38.76 8.65
N SER A 20 -16.77 -37.50 8.71
CA SER A 20 -16.69 -36.58 7.57
C SER A 20 -15.26 -36.07 7.45
N THR A 21 -14.53 -36.53 6.44
CA THR A 21 -13.24 -35.94 6.05
C THR A 21 -13.53 -34.66 5.25
N ALA A 22 -13.60 -33.52 5.95
CA ALA A 22 -13.53 -32.22 5.31
C ALA A 22 -12.09 -32.00 4.78
N ALA A 23 -11.96 -31.59 3.53
CA ALA A 23 -10.70 -31.16 2.95
C ALA A 23 -10.17 -29.92 3.72
N PRO A 24 -8.86 -29.77 3.93
CA PRO A 24 -8.31 -28.61 4.60
C PRO A 24 -8.58 -27.36 3.75
N GLN A 25 -9.24 -26.36 4.34
CA GLN A 25 -9.36 -25.03 3.78
C GLN A 25 -8.00 -24.32 3.80
N PRO A 26 -7.70 -23.44 2.83
CA PRO A 26 -6.48 -22.63 2.87
C PRO A 26 -6.52 -21.72 4.10
N ILE A 27 -5.40 -21.66 4.81
CA ILE A 27 -5.22 -20.82 5.99
C ILE A 27 -5.24 -19.37 5.51
N SER A 28 -6.36 -18.68 5.74
CA SER A 28 -6.48 -17.23 5.54
C SER A 28 -5.59 -16.48 6.53
N ALA A 29 -5.17 -15.29 6.11
CA ALA A 29 -4.34 -14.26 6.76
C ALA A 29 -4.66 -13.89 8.24
N GLU A 30 -4.70 -14.85 9.17
CA GLU A 30 -4.88 -14.59 10.60
C GLU A 30 -3.65 -15.03 11.40
N ALA A 31 -2.59 -14.22 11.36
CA ALA A 31 -1.61 -14.11 12.46
C ALA A 31 -0.61 -12.95 12.28
N LYS A 32 -1.02 -11.75 11.83
CA LYS A 32 -0.21 -10.55 12.07
C LYS A 32 -0.38 -10.13 13.53
N ASN A 33 0.74 -10.05 14.24
CA ASN A 33 0.86 -9.77 15.67
C ASN A 33 0.36 -8.35 15.99
N LYS A 34 -0.94 -8.16 16.29
CA LYS A 34 -1.53 -6.89 16.74
C LYS A 34 -1.00 -6.50 18.12
N GLN A 35 0.19 -5.90 18.16
CA GLN A 35 0.81 -5.39 19.37
C GLN A 35 0.51 -3.87 19.48
N HIS A 36 -0.27 -3.52 20.50
CA HIS A 36 -0.69 -2.16 20.90
C HIS A 36 -1.65 -1.43 19.95
N VAL A 37 -2.95 -1.77 20.02
CA VAL A 37 -4.01 -0.85 19.60
C VAL A 37 -4.03 0.32 20.59
N LYS A 38 -3.33 1.39 20.23
CA LYS A 38 -3.58 2.71 20.81
C LYS A 38 -5.02 3.09 20.42
N GLU A 39 -5.82 3.63 21.33
CA GLU A 39 -7.16 4.10 20.97
C GLU A 39 -7.04 5.08 19.78
N ASN A 40 -7.83 4.84 18.72
CA ASN A 40 -7.87 5.74 17.57
C ASN A 40 -8.27 7.14 18.04
N MET A 41 -7.64 8.17 17.46
CA MET A 41 -7.98 9.56 17.76
C MET A 41 -9.45 9.83 17.44
N SER A 42 -10.08 10.68 18.25
CA SER A 42 -11.40 11.22 17.92
C SER A 42 -11.34 12.10 16.68
N PHE A 43 -12.46 12.23 15.96
CA PHE A 43 -12.54 13.11 14.81
C PHE A 43 -12.19 14.56 15.16
N GLU A 44 -12.65 15.04 16.31
CA GLU A 44 -12.37 16.39 16.79
C GLU A 44 -10.87 16.63 17.00
N GLU A 45 -10.14 15.61 17.48
CA GLU A 45 -8.68 15.67 17.58
C GLU A 45 -8.02 15.67 16.20
N ILE A 46 -8.48 14.83 15.27
CA ILE A 46 -7.98 14.79 13.88
C ILE A 46 -8.20 16.15 13.20
N HIS A 47 -9.41 16.68 13.24
CA HIS A 47 -9.79 17.95 12.64
C HIS A 47 -9.00 19.12 13.27
N THR A 48 -8.88 19.14 14.61
CA THR A 48 -8.04 20.13 15.31
C THR A 48 -6.57 20.02 14.90
N GLN A 49 -6.06 18.81 14.72
CA GLN A 49 -4.70 18.62 14.23
C GLN A 49 -4.57 19.15 12.81
N LEU A 50 -5.47 18.82 11.87
CA LEU A 50 -5.39 19.34 10.50
C LEU A 50 -5.24 20.86 10.47
N LEU A 51 -6.03 21.57 11.28
CA LEU A 51 -6.00 23.04 11.38
C LEU A 51 -4.78 23.62 12.14
N ASN A 52 -4.00 22.78 12.83
CA ASN A 52 -2.82 23.19 13.58
C ASN A 52 -1.57 23.27 12.68
N HIS A 53 -1.21 24.46 12.23
CA HIS A 53 -0.01 24.75 11.44
C HIS A 53 1.19 25.21 12.29
N LYS A 54 1.17 25.00 13.62
CA LYS A 54 2.31 25.39 14.47
C LYS A 54 3.56 24.56 14.14
N PRO A 55 4.78 25.08 14.42
CA PRO A 55 6.04 24.36 14.13
C PRO A 55 6.19 22.97 14.78
N ASN A 56 5.38 22.65 15.79
CA ASN A 56 5.36 21.37 16.48
C ASN A 56 4.08 20.57 16.22
N ALA A 57 3.36 20.87 15.13
CA ALA A 57 2.21 20.10 14.72
C ALA A 57 2.62 18.63 14.48
N PRO A 58 1.84 17.66 14.96
CA PRO A 58 2.13 16.25 14.71
C PRO A 58 2.01 15.94 13.21
N LEU A 59 2.87 15.04 12.74
CA LEU A 59 2.80 14.48 11.41
C LEU A 59 1.50 13.66 11.25
N MET A 60 0.68 14.04 10.28
CA MET A 60 -0.53 13.29 9.91
C MET A 60 -0.26 12.39 8.70
N ILE A 61 -0.93 11.24 8.67
CA ILE A 61 -0.81 10.25 7.61
C ILE A 61 -2.05 10.29 6.73
N THR A 62 -1.83 10.37 5.41
CA THR A 62 -2.86 10.22 4.38
C THR A 62 -2.69 8.88 3.67
N ALA A 63 -3.72 8.04 3.67
CA ALA A 63 -3.74 6.80 2.90
C ALA A 63 -4.19 7.07 1.46
N HIS A 64 -3.30 6.92 0.48
CA HIS A 64 -3.62 7.12 -0.93
C HIS A 64 -4.58 6.02 -1.41
N ARG A 65 -5.76 6.41 -1.89
CA ARG A 65 -6.87 5.52 -2.30
C ARG A 65 -7.31 4.51 -1.24
N GLY A 66 -7.08 4.81 0.05
CA GLY A 66 -7.28 3.88 1.17
C GLY A 66 -6.17 2.82 1.30
N GLN A 67 -6.39 1.79 2.11
CA GLN A 67 -5.43 0.70 2.30
C GLN A 67 -5.55 -0.33 1.16
N TRP A 68 -5.12 0.07 -0.04
CA TRP A 68 -5.26 -0.76 -1.23
C TRP A 68 -4.36 -2.01 -1.23
N ARG A 69 -3.34 -2.06 -0.37
CA ARG A 69 -2.48 -3.25 -0.24
C ARG A 69 -3.20 -4.46 0.37
N GLU A 70 -4.37 -4.26 0.99
CA GLU A 70 -5.18 -5.33 1.57
C GLU A 70 -6.59 -5.45 0.94
N TYR A 71 -7.08 -4.40 0.30
CA TYR A 71 -8.43 -4.33 -0.28
C TYR A 71 -8.38 -3.60 -1.63
N PRO A 72 -9.42 -3.68 -2.49
CA PRO A 72 -9.44 -2.88 -3.72
C PRO A 72 -9.27 -1.39 -3.44
N GLU A 73 -8.46 -0.70 -4.25
CA GLU A 73 -8.34 0.76 -4.20
C GLU A 73 -9.71 1.43 -4.26
N ASN A 74 -9.86 2.59 -3.60
CA ASN A 74 -11.08 3.38 -3.67
C ASN A 74 -12.36 2.63 -3.20
N SER A 75 -12.21 1.62 -2.34
CA SER A 75 -13.32 0.85 -1.75
C SER A 75 -13.63 1.26 -0.30
N ILE A 76 -14.86 0.99 0.15
CA ILE A 76 -15.24 1.17 1.57
C ILE A 76 -14.36 0.31 2.50
N ALA A 77 -13.94 -0.87 2.04
CA ALA A 77 -13.07 -1.75 2.82
C ALA A 77 -11.67 -1.12 2.99
N ALA A 78 -11.09 -0.59 1.91
CA ALA A 78 -9.80 0.11 1.95
C ALA A 78 -9.85 1.36 2.84
N ILE A 79 -10.94 2.14 2.81
CA ILE A 79 -11.15 3.29 3.71
C ILE A 79 -11.14 2.85 5.17
N ASN A 80 -11.93 1.84 5.51
CA ASN A 80 -12.04 1.35 6.88
C ASN A 80 -10.73 0.77 7.41
N GLU A 81 -9.97 0.05 6.57
CA GLU A 81 -8.70 -0.51 7.00
C GLU A 81 -7.63 0.58 7.16
N ALA A 82 -7.56 1.57 6.25
CA ALA A 82 -6.66 2.71 6.41
C ALA A 82 -6.86 3.43 7.77
N ILE A 83 -8.12 3.62 8.18
CA ILE A 83 -8.47 4.20 9.49
C ILE A 83 -7.99 3.30 10.64
N ARG A 84 -8.10 1.97 10.51
CA ARG A 84 -7.62 1.01 11.53
C ARG A 84 -6.10 1.00 11.62
N ASP A 85 -5.42 1.19 10.50
CA ASP A 85 -3.95 1.26 10.43
C ASP A 85 -3.39 2.59 10.92
N GLY A 86 -4.27 3.54 11.22
CA GLY A 86 -3.95 4.80 11.88
C GLY A 86 -3.73 5.97 10.92
N ALA A 87 -4.30 5.92 9.71
CA ALA A 87 -4.41 7.10 8.86
C ALA A 87 -5.44 8.06 9.45
N GLU A 88 -5.05 9.34 9.58
CA GLU A 88 -5.99 10.40 9.98
C GLU A 88 -6.74 11.00 8.78
N ILE A 89 -6.18 10.80 7.59
CA ILE A 89 -6.75 11.25 6.32
C ILE A 89 -6.79 10.04 5.37
N VAL A 90 -7.88 9.87 4.65
CA VAL A 90 -7.97 8.92 3.54
C VAL A 90 -8.20 9.69 2.27
N GLU A 91 -7.33 9.51 1.28
CA GLU A 91 -7.51 10.08 -0.05
C GLU A 91 -8.33 9.12 -0.91
N ILE A 92 -9.25 9.69 -1.70
CA ILE A 92 -10.10 8.97 -2.64
C ILE A 92 -10.23 9.79 -3.93
N ASP A 93 -10.37 9.08 -5.05
CA ASP A 93 -10.60 9.68 -6.35
C ASP A 93 -12.09 9.67 -6.71
N VAL A 94 -12.62 10.79 -7.21
CA VAL A 94 -14.06 10.92 -7.49
C VAL A 94 -14.33 11.19 -8.98
N ARG A 95 -15.33 10.48 -9.53
CA ARG A 95 -15.85 10.65 -10.91
C ARG A 95 -17.37 10.71 -10.90
N LEU A 96 -17.97 11.22 -11.99
CA LEU A 96 -19.42 11.22 -12.17
C LEU A 96 -19.87 10.10 -13.11
N THR A 97 -20.94 9.42 -12.72
CA THR A 97 -21.73 8.54 -13.60
C THR A 97 -22.52 9.36 -14.63
N ALA A 98 -23.10 8.67 -15.63
CA ALA A 98 -23.93 9.27 -16.68
C ALA A 98 -25.14 10.05 -16.15
N ASP A 99 -25.68 9.64 -15.00
CA ASP A 99 -26.79 10.28 -14.29
C ASP A 99 -26.34 11.27 -13.21
N GLY A 100 -25.06 11.64 -13.18
CA GLY A 100 -24.52 12.72 -12.36
C GLY A 100 -24.27 12.35 -10.90
N VAL A 101 -24.10 11.06 -10.58
CA VAL A 101 -23.80 10.61 -9.21
C VAL A 101 -22.29 10.49 -9.01
N PRO A 102 -21.71 11.13 -7.97
CA PRO A 102 -20.32 10.95 -7.62
C PRO A 102 -20.02 9.53 -7.10
N VAL A 103 -19.06 8.86 -7.74
CA VAL A 103 -18.56 7.51 -7.41
C VAL A 103 -17.05 7.53 -7.24
N LEU A 104 -16.52 6.59 -6.45
CA LEU A 104 -15.07 6.47 -6.28
C LEU A 104 -14.48 5.67 -7.44
N MET A 105 -13.60 6.31 -8.19
CA MET A 105 -12.87 5.71 -9.29
C MET A 105 -11.68 6.61 -9.66
N HIS A 106 -10.48 6.06 -9.74
CA HIS A 106 -9.31 6.81 -10.18
C HIS A 106 -9.36 7.12 -11.69
N ASP A 107 -9.53 6.06 -12.47
CA ASP A 107 -9.44 6.10 -13.93
C ASP A 107 -10.70 6.75 -14.54
N ASP A 108 -10.59 7.22 -15.78
CA ASP A 108 -11.76 7.65 -16.55
C ASP A 108 -12.65 6.46 -16.96
N THR A 109 -12.11 5.25 -16.88
CA THR A 109 -12.71 3.98 -17.30
C THR A 109 -12.75 2.97 -16.15
N VAL A 110 -13.62 1.97 -16.24
CA VAL A 110 -13.80 0.96 -15.18
C VAL A 110 -12.90 -0.28 -15.36
N ASP A 111 -12.23 -0.40 -16.52
CA ASP A 111 -11.57 -1.60 -17.03
C ASP A 111 -10.49 -2.18 -16.08
N ARG A 112 -9.62 -1.30 -15.56
CA ARG A 112 -8.49 -1.72 -14.72
C ARG A 112 -8.97 -2.30 -13.41
N THR A 113 -9.92 -1.66 -12.74
CA THR A 113 -10.28 -1.96 -11.34
C THR A 113 -11.58 -2.73 -11.19
N THR A 114 -12.28 -3.08 -12.29
CA THR A 114 -13.55 -3.81 -12.23
C THR A 114 -13.64 -4.95 -13.25
N ASP A 115 -14.76 -5.70 -13.22
CA ASP A 115 -15.16 -6.66 -14.27
C ASP A 115 -15.97 -6.04 -15.44
N GLY A 116 -16.01 -4.71 -15.56
CA GLY A 116 -16.63 -3.98 -16.67
C GLY A 116 -15.62 -3.37 -17.64
N GLU A 117 -16.11 -2.70 -18.69
CA GLU A 117 -15.31 -1.98 -19.68
C GLU A 117 -15.95 -0.62 -20.03
N GLY A 118 -15.14 0.36 -20.41
CA GLY A 118 -15.61 1.67 -20.88
C GLY A 118 -15.61 2.76 -19.82
N LYS A 119 -16.10 3.95 -20.17
CA LYS A 119 -15.98 5.14 -19.30
C LYS A 119 -16.95 5.10 -18.15
N VAL A 120 -16.54 5.60 -16.98
CA VAL A 120 -17.43 5.79 -15.83
C VAL A 120 -18.67 6.62 -16.21
N SER A 121 -18.48 7.65 -17.03
CA SER A 121 -19.55 8.53 -17.50
C SER A 121 -20.53 7.91 -18.50
N ASP A 122 -20.30 6.67 -18.92
CA ASP A 122 -21.22 5.91 -19.79
C ASP A 122 -22.17 5.01 -18.99
N TYR A 123 -21.93 4.81 -17.69
CA TYR A 123 -22.76 4.02 -16.79
C TYR A 123 -23.65 4.91 -15.92
N THR A 124 -24.90 4.52 -15.71
CA THR A 124 -25.72 5.05 -14.59
C THR A 124 -25.26 4.47 -13.26
N LEU A 125 -25.70 5.07 -12.13
CA LEU A 125 -25.42 4.50 -10.81
C LEU A 125 -25.90 3.04 -10.68
N GLU A 126 -27.09 2.73 -11.22
CA GLU A 126 -27.64 1.38 -11.18
C GLU A 126 -26.73 0.38 -11.90
N GLU A 127 -26.23 0.73 -13.09
CA GLU A 127 -25.38 -0.13 -13.89
C GLU A 127 -23.98 -0.28 -13.29
N ILE A 128 -23.35 0.81 -12.83
CA ILE A 128 -21.98 0.74 -12.28
C ILE A 128 -21.94 -0.04 -10.96
N LYS A 129 -23.04 -0.06 -10.20
CA LYS A 129 -23.17 -0.85 -8.96
C LYS A 129 -23.22 -2.36 -9.20
N GLU A 130 -23.49 -2.80 -10.42
CA GLU A 130 -23.40 -4.22 -10.78
C GLU A 130 -21.95 -4.69 -10.96
N LEU A 131 -21.01 -3.78 -11.21
CA LEU A 131 -19.59 -4.11 -11.36
C LEU A 131 -18.96 -4.49 -10.03
N ARG A 132 -18.07 -5.49 -10.06
CA ARG A 132 -17.26 -5.92 -8.94
C ARG A 132 -15.84 -5.39 -9.07
N LEU A 133 -15.27 -4.97 -7.95
CA LEU A 133 -13.91 -4.46 -7.88
C LEU A 133 -12.90 -5.62 -7.90
N LYS A 134 -11.76 -5.39 -8.54
CA LYS A 134 -10.60 -6.28 -8.50
C LYS A 134 -9.71 -5.95 -7.30
N GLU A 135 -8.95 -6.94 -6.83
CA GLU A 135 -8.01 -6.79 -5.71
C GLU A 135 -7.00 -5.66 -5.97
N ASN A 136 -6.52 -5.05 -4.89
CA ASN A 136 -5.45 -4.05 -4.85
C ASN A 136 -5.61 -2.94 -5.90
N LEU A 137 -4.66 -2.78 -6.83
CA LEU A 137 -4.70 -1.78 -7.90
C LEU A 137 -5.38 -2.29 -9.18
N GLY A 138 -6.01 -3.46 -9.15
CA GLY A 138 -6.61 -4.08 -10.33
C GLY A 138 -5.61 -4.55 -11.38
N GLY A 139 -6.01 -4.54 -12.65
CA GLY A 139 -5.26 -5.12 -13.77
C GLY A 139 -6.04 -6.19 -14.50
N GLU A 140 -5.51 -6.68 -15.62
CA GLU A 140 -6.15 -7.72 -16.43
C GLU A 140 -6.29 -9.03 -15.63
N ASP A 141 -5.21 -9.42 -14.95
CA ASP A 141 -5.11 -10.69 -14.21
C ASP A 141 -5.42 -10.57 -12.71
N ALA A 142 -5.88 -9.41 -12.24
CA ALA A 142 -6.20 -9.23 -10.83
C ALA A 142 -7.49 -9.98 -10.46
N ALA A 143 -7.50 -10.66 -9.32
CA ALA A 143 -8.65 -11.43 -8.88
C ALA A 143 -9.84 -10.52 -8.58
N LEU A 144 -11.03 -11.01 -8.90
CA LEU A 144 -12.27 -10.29 -8.66
C LEU A 144 -12.76 -10.50 -7.23
N THR A 145 -13.15 -9.41 -6.56
CA THR A 145 -13.63 -9.43 -5.18
C THR A 145 -15.17 -9.42 -5.11
N GLU A 146 -15.70 -9.49 -3.89
CA GLU A 146 -17.11 -9.25 -3.61
C GLU A 146 -17.49 -7.77 -3.52
N TYR A 147 -16.50 -6.87 -3.48
CA TYR A 147 -16.72 -5.43 -3.32
C TYR A 147 -17.27 -4.79 -4.59
N LYS A 148 -18.03 -3.72 -4.42
CA LYS A 148 -18.70 -2.96 -5.49
C LYS A 148 -18.15 -1.55 -5.55
N VAL A 149 -18.30 -0.89 -6.70
CA VAL A 149 -17.96 0.54 -6.85
C VAL A 149 -18.78 1.37 -5.84
N PRO A 150 -18.16 2.12 -4.91
CA PRO A 150 -18.90 2.92 -3.96
C PRO A 150 -19.24 4.30 -4.52
N THR A 151 -20.32 4.88 -4.02
CA THR A 151 -20.64 6.30 -4.18
C THR A 151 -19.80 7.12 -3.21
N LEU A 152 -19.57 8.40 -3.53
CA LEU A 152 -18.98 9.34 -2.57
C LEU A 152 -19.82 9.40 -1.28
N ARG A 153 -21.14 9.32 -1.39
CA ARG A 153 -22.05 9.32 -0.24
C ARG A 153 -21.75 8.17 0.72
N GLU A 154 -21.55 6.95 0.22
CA GLU A 154 -21.20 5.80 1.05
C GLU A 154 -19.81 5.95 1.68
N ALA A 155 -18.84 6.50 0.94
CA ALA A 155 -17.49 6.75 1.44
C ALA A 155 -17.49 7.78 2.58
N MET A 156 -18.17 8.91 2.41
CA MET A 156 -18.28 9.95 3.45
C MET A 156 -18.98 9.41 4.69
N LEU A 157 -20.02 8.60 4.55
CA LEU A 157 -20.68 7.97 5.69
C LEU A 157 -19.82 6.92 6.40
N ALA A 158 -18.95 6.21 5.67
CA ALA A 158 -18.00 5.28 6.28
C ALA A 158 -16.89 6.01 7.07
N ALA A 159 -16.42 7.15 6.57
CA ALA A 159 -15.39 7.95 7.21
C ALA A 159 -15.91 8.91 8.31
N LYS A 160 -17.22 9.18 8.35
CA LYS A 160 -17.85 10.15 9.27
C LYS A 160 -17.50 9.84 10.73
N GLY A 161 -16.91 10.80 11.42
CA GLY A 161 -16.47 10.68 12.81
C GLY A 161 -15.18 9.89 13.00
N HIS A 162 -14.47 9.53 11.93
CA HIS A 162 -13.31 8.65 11.98
C HIS A 162 -12.07 9.17 11.22
N ALA A 163 -12.24 9.93 10.14
CA ALA A 163 -11.12 10.50 9.37
C ALA A 163 -11.53 11.74 8.55
N ILE A 164 -10.53 12.49 8.09
CA ILE A 164 -10.68 13.46 7.00
C ILE A 164 -10.65 12.70 5.66
N VAL A 165 -11.43 13.14 4.69
CA VAL A 165 -11.46 12.55 3.34
C VAL A 165 -10.88 13.55 2.35
N ASN A 166 -9.70 13.25 1.81
CA ASN A 166 -9.05 14.05 0.77
C ASN A 166 -9.60 13.68 -0.61
N LEU A 167 -10.21 14.65 -1.32
CA LEU A 167 -11.01 14.41 -2.53
C LEU A 167 -10.22 14.76 -3.80
N ASP A 168 -9.70 13.75 -4.50
CA ASP A 168 -8.97 13.90 -5.77
C ASP A 168 -9.86 13.74 -7.00
N LYS A 169 -9.36 14.21 -8.15
CA LYS A 169 -9.98 14.16 -9.49
C LYS A 169 -11.33 14.84 -9.58
N GLY A 170 -11.76 15.46 -8.49
CA GLY A 170 -13.08 16.03 -8.31
C GLY A 170 -13.16 17.54 -8.52
N TRP A 171 -12.06 18.28 -8.76
CA TRP A 171 -12.12 19.75 -8.78
C TRP A 171 -13.18 20.32 -9.74
N ASN A 172 -13.32 19.71 -10.93
CA ASN A 172 -14.30 20.13 -11.93
C ASN A 172 -15.76 19.73 -11.60
N ILE A 173 -15.94 18.87 -10.60
CA ILE A 173 -17.24 18.35 -10.13
C ILE A 173 -17.42 18.64 -8.62
N ARG A 174 -16.72 19.67 -8.11
CA ARG A 174 -16.65 19.99 -6.67
C ARG A 174 -17.98 20.43 -6.10
N GLU A 175 -18.85 21.01 -6.92
CA GLU A 175 -20.20 21.41 -6.51
C GLU A 175 -21.04 20.15 -6.23
N GLU A 176 -20.99 19.15 -7.12
CA GLU A 176 -21.66 17.86 -6.93
C GLU A 176 -21.10 17.10 -5.71
N MET A 177 -19.79 17.18 -5.47
CA MET A 177 -19.20 16.64 -4.24
C MET A 177 -19.66 17.40 -2.99
N TYR A 178 -19.69 18.74 -3.05
CA TYR A 178 -20.16 19.58 -1.95
C TYR A 178 -21.61 19.27 -1.58
N ASP A 179 -22.51 19.11 -2.57
CA ASP A 179 -23.89 18.69 -2.34
C ASP A 179 -23.97 17.36 -1.58
N VAL A 180 -23.15 16.37 -1.94
CA VAL A 180 -23.07 15.09 -1.21
C VAL A 180 -22.62 15.31 0.24
N LEU A 181 -21.60 16.14 0.46
CA LEU A 181 -21.05 16.41 1.79
C LEU A 181 -22.03 17.15 2.69
N VAL A 182 -22.83 18.06 2.13
CA VAL A 182 -23.94 18.71 2.84
C VAL A 182 -25.00 17.68 3.23
N ASP A 183 -25.40 16.81 2.29
CA ASP A 183 -26.41 15.77 2.50
C ASP A 183 -25.98 14.71 3.54
N THR A 184 -24.68 14.44 3.65
CA THR A 184 -24.12 13.52 4.66
C THR A 184 -23.72 14.21 5.96
N ASP A 185 -23.81 15.53 6.04
CA ASP A 185 -23.36 16.34 7.18
C ASP A 185 -21.88 16.03 7.50
N THR A 186 -21.04 16.21 6.48
CA THR A 186 -19.59 15.91 6.48
C THR A 186 -18.77 16.95 5.71
N VAL A 187 -19.25 18.20 5.58
CA VAL A 187 -18.49 19.28 4.92
C VAL A 187 -17.14 19.50 5.61
N ASP A 188 -17.13 19.49 6.94
CA ASP A 188 -15.95 19.57 7.81
C ASP A 188 -15.05 18.33 7.80
N HIS A 189 -15.47 17.25 7.13
CA HIS A 189 -14.64 16.05 6.93
C HIS A 189 -13.96 16.06 5.57
N GLY A 190 -14.52 16.76 4.57
CA GLY A 190 -14.04 16.74 3.20
C GLY A 190 -12.93 17.76 2.95
N LEU A 191 -11.73 17.29 2.66
CA LEU A 191 -10.62 18.09 2.17
C LEU A 191 -10.64 18.12 0.65
N PHE A 192 -11.21 19.18 0.07
CA PHE A 192 -11.15 19.41 -1.38
C PHE A 192 -9.71 19.72 -1.78
N LYS A 193 -9.24 19.21 -2.92
CA LYS A 193 -7.92 19.57 -3.45
C LYS A 193 -7.92 19.90 -4.94
N GLY A 194 -6.92 20.67 -5.35
CA GLY A 194 -6.66 20.98 -6.75
C GLY A 194 -5.66 22.11 -6.96
N SER A 195 -5.40 22.42 -8.23
CA SER A 195 -4.54 23.51 -8.68
C SER A 195 -5.27 24.55 -9.58
N PRO A 196 -6.50 24.99 -9.25
CA PRO A 196 -7.15 26.08 -9.98
C PRO A 196 -6.38 27.39 -9.81
N ASN A 197 -6.82 28.44 -10.52
CA ASN A 197 -6.35 29.78 -10.15
C ASN A 197 -6.84 30.15 -8.73
N VAL A 198 -6.08 31.01 -8.07
CA VAL A 198 -6.31 31.42 -6.67
C VAL A 198 -7.68 32.05 -6.44
N GLU A 199 -8.18 32.86 -7.38
CA GLU A 199 -9.47 33.54 -7.26
C GLU A 199 -10.63 32.53 -7.25
N GLU A 200 -10.57 31.52 -8.12
CA GLU A 200 -11.56 30.45 -8.18
C GLU A 200 -11.60 29.63 -6.88
N ALA A 201 -10.44 29.21 -6.38
CA ALA A 201 -10.36 28.47 -5.11
C ALA A 201 -10.83 29.33 -3.92
N ALA A 202 -10.41 30.60 -3.86
CA ALA A 202 -10.84 31.51 -2.80
C ALA A 202 -12.35 31.76 -2.82
N LYS A 203 -12.96 31.83 -4.01
CA LYS A 203 -14.41 31.95 -4.15
C LYS A 203 -15.12 30.72 -3.60
N PHE A 204 -14.70 29.51 -4.00
CA PHE A 204 -15.30 28.27 -3.50
C PHE A 204 -15.17 28.15 -1.97
N MET A 205 -13.98 28.42 -1.42
CA MET A 205 -13.78 28.48 0.02
C MET A 205 -14.65 29.52 0.75
N ALA A 206 -15.14 30.56 0.08
CA ALA A 206 -15.96 31.59 0.71
C ALA A 206 -17.46 31.22 0.76
N GLU A 207 -17.88 30.18 0.05
CA GLU A 207 -19.29 29.75 -0.01
C GLU A 207 -19.74 29.09 1.29
N ASP A 208 -18.84 28.39 1.98
CA ASP A 208 -19.09 27.75 3.26
C ASP A 208 -17.82 27.80 4.15
N PRO A 209 -17.90 28.29 5.40
CA PRO A 209 -16.75 28.33 6.31
C PRO A 209 -16.18 26.95 6.66
N ASP A 210 -16.98 25.89 6.56
CA ASP A 210 -16.58 24.53 6.93
C ASP A 210 -15.87 23.78 5.79
N ILE A 211 -15.86 24.32 4.56
CA ILE A 211 -15.10 23.75 3.44
C ILE A 211 -13.62 23.74 3.81
N LEU A 212 -13.01 22.55 3.82
CA LEU A 212 -11.56 22.39 3.92
C LEU A 212 -10.97 22.31 2.51
N TYR A 213 -9.89 23.03 2.26
CA TYR A 213 -9.25 23.07 0.95
C TYR A 213 -7.73 22.98 1.03
N MET A 214 -7.15 22.17 0.16
CA MET A 214 -5.72 22.03 -0.06
C MET A 214 -5.34 22.48 -1.47
N HIS A 215 -4.38 23.39 -1.58
CA HIS A 215 -3.90 23.85 -2.89
C HIS A 215 -2.63 23.10 -3.31
N ILE A 216 -2.60 22.60 -4.54
CA ILE A 216 -1.44 21.89 -5.09
C ILE A 216 -0.50 22.90 -5.75
N ILE A 217 0.78 22.86 -5.39
CA ILE A 217 1.82 23.71 -5.96
C ILE A 217 3.01 22.91 -6.48
N ASN A 218 3.63 23.44 -7.54
CA ASN A 218 4.84 22.95 -8.19
C ASN A 218 5.72 24.14 -8.61
N ASP A 219 6.73 23.88 -9.45
CA ASP A 219 7.68 24.88 -9.96
C ASP A 219 7.01 26.12 -10.55
N ASP A 220 5.91 25.91 -11.27
CA ASP A 220 5.18 26.94 -12.02
C ASP A 220 4.21 27.74 -11.15
N SER A 221 3.90 27.27 -9.93
CA SER A 221 2.86 27.83 -9.07
C SER A 221 3.32 28.12 -7.64
N ALA A 222 4.62 28.04 -7.35
CA ALA A 222 5.17 28.35 -6.04
C ALA A 222 4.91 29.80 -5.58
N ASP A 223 4.65 30.72 -6.51
CA ASP A 223 4.29 32.12 -6.25
C ASP A 223 2.85 32.31 -5.76
N THR A 224 2.00 31.29 -5.85
CA THR A 224 0.61 31.32 -5.35
C THR A 224 0.51 31.25 -3.84
N VAL A 225 1.56 30.82 -3.13
CA VAL A 225 1.60 30.82 -1.66
C VAL A 225 1.44 32.25 -1.14
N ASP A 226 0.47 32.44 -0.23
CA ASP A 226 -0.04 33.73 0.30
C ASP A 226 -0.73 34.66 -0.71
N ALA A 227 -0.97 34.20 -1.94
CA ALA A 227 -1.76 34.99 -2.90
C ALA A 227 -3.27 34.93 -2.60
N PHE A 228 -3.72 34.01 -1.74
CA PHE A 228 -5.13 33.84 -1.40
C PHE A 228 -5.68 35.04 -0.61
N PRO A 229 -6.77 35.68 -1.07
CA PRO A 229 -7.39 36.76 -0.34
C PRO A 229 -8.16 36.22 0.88
N GLY A 230 -7.77 36.66 2.08
CA GLY A 230 -8.48 36.32 3.31
C GLY A 230 -8.11 34.93 3.84
N ARG A 231 -9.01 33.94 3.69
CA ARG A 231 -8.82 32.58 4.22
C ARG A 231 -7.78 31.84 3.38
N GLN A 232 -6.73 31.35 4.03
CA GLN A 232 -5.72 30.49 3.40
C GLN A 232 -6.25 29.05 3.27
N PRO A 233 -5.76 28.27 2.28
CA PRO A 233 -5.91 26.82 2.26
C PRO A 233 -5.44 26.21 3.60
N VAL A 234 -6.05 25.12 4.04
CA VAL A 234 -5.62 24.45 5.29
C VAL A 234 -4.28 23.73 5.11
N ALA A 235 -3.94 23.38 3.87
CA ALA A 235 -2.69 22.75 3.49
C ALA A 235 -2.26 23.19 2.08
N TYR A 236 -0.97 23.11 1.79
CA TYR A 236 -0.44 23.11 0.44
C TYR A 236 0.20 21.75 0.15
N GLU A 237 -0.22 21.10 -0.93
CA GLU A 237 0.44 19.91 -1.48
C GLU A 237 1.64 20.36 -2.32
N VAL A 238 2.84 20.06 -1.84
CA VAL A 238 4.11 20.49 -2.43
C VAL A 238 4.67 19.35 -3.26
N VAL A 239 4.55 19.48 -4.59
CA VAL A 239 5.06 18.52 -5.57
C VAL A 239 6.35 19.06 -6.16
N PHE A 240 7.44 18.28 -6.16
CA PHE A 240 8.75 18.71 -6.67
C PHE A 240 9.57 17.50 -7.14
N ASP A 241 10.38 17.69 -8.18
CA ASP A 241 11.27 16.67 -8.73
C ASP A 241 12.76 17.03 -8.59
N GLU A 242 13.08 18.25 -8.15
CA GLU A 242 14.42 18.68 -7.80
C GLU A 242 14.46 19.42 -6.44
N LEU A 243 15.54 19.21 -5.67
CA LEU A 243 15.70 19.89 -4.37
C LEU A 243 15.96 21.40 -4.50
N THR A 244 16.19 21.88 -5.72
CA THR A 244 16.36 23.30 -6.03
C THR A 244 15.05 24.01 -6.34
N ASP A 245 13.93 23.29 -6.40
CA ASP A 245 12.65 23.85 -6.83
C ASP A 245 12.11 24.88 -5.83
N PRO A 246 11.47 25.96 -6.30
CA PRO A 246 11.11 27.11 -5.49
C PRO A 246 10.15 26.77 -4.32
N GLN A 247 9.22 25.85 -4.53
CA GLN A 247 8.18 25.39 -3.59
C GLN A 247 8.73 24.63 -2.38
N VAL A 248 9.89 23.97 -2.53
CA VAL A 248 10.53 23.19 -1.46
C VAL A 248 11.66 23.95 -0.76
N GLN A 249 11.97 25.18 -1.21
CA GLN A 249 13.01 25.99 -0.55
C GLN A 249 12.61 26.36 0.89
N PRO A 250 13.56 26.38 1.84
CA PRO A 250 13.24 26.60 3.26
C PRO A 250 12.44 27.86 3.58
N GLU A 251 12.62 28.94 2.81
CA GLU A 251 11.82 30.16 2.98
C GLU A 251 10.36 29.95 2.56
N LYS A 252 10.14 29.27 1.45
CA LYS A 252 8.80 28.99 0.93
C LYS A 252 8.04 28.01 1.84
N VAL A 253 8.72 26.98 2.32
CA VAL A 253 8.16 26.05 3.32
C VAL A 253 7.76 26.79 4.60
N ARG A 254 8.64 27.69 5.12
CA ARG A 254 8.29 28.51 6.29
C ARG A 254 7.08 29.40 6.03
N GLN A 255 7.01 30.01 4.85
CA GLN A 255 5.87 30.83 4.43
C GLN A 255 4.56 30.04 4.48
N ILE A 256 4.54 28.82 3.91
CA ILE A 256 3.38 27.91 4.00
C ILE A 256 3.00 27.65 5.47
N GLN A 257 3.98 27.32 6.31
CA GLN A 257 3.79 26.99 7.72
C GLN A 257 3.30 28.16 8.58
N GLU A 258 3.31 29.40 8.09
CA GLU A 258 2.74 30.53 8.84
C GLU A 258 1.23 30.38 9.05
N ASN A 259 0.52 29.79 8.08
CA ASN A 259 -0.94 29.71 8.08
C ASN A 259 -1.51 28.35 7.65
N SER A 260 -0.68 27.44 7.13
CA SER A 260 -1.12 26.19 6.49
C SER A 260 -0.23 25.00 6.83
N ARG A 261 -0.73 23.79 6.62
CA ARG A 261 0.07 22.55 6.65
C ARG A 261 0.88 22.39 5.35
N VAL A 262 1.97 21.63 5.44
CA VAL A 262 2.80 21.23 4.30
C VAL A 262 2.52 19.76 4.05
N PHE A 263 1.88 19.46 2.93
CA PHE A 263 1.53 18.11 2.50
C PHE A 263 2.53 17.66 1.43
N MET A 264 3.09 16.46 1.57
CA MET A 264 3.98 15.87 0.58
C MET A 264 3.61 14.42 0.32
N ASN A 265 3.64 14.01 -0.94
CA ASN A 265 3.41 12.62 -1.33
C ASN A 265 4.74 11.85 -1.28
N VAL A 266 4.72 10.64 -0.73
CA VAL A 266 5.91 9.79 -0.58
C VAL A 266 5.74 8.45 -1.27
N MET A 267 4.85 8.31 -2.25
CA MET A 267 4.62 7.00 -2.88
C MET A 267 5.69 6.61 -3.91
N TRP A 268 6.06 7.52 -4.82
CA TRP A 268 6.99 7.25 -5.93
C TRP A 268 7.80 8.48 -6.36
N ASP A 269 8.80 8.26 -7.24
CA ASP A 269 9.72 9.30 -7.69
C ASP A 269 9.00 10.45 -8.41
N GLY A 270 9.47 11.68 -8.19
CA GLY A 270 8.98 12.90 -8.83
C GLY A 270 7.80 13.57 -8.13
N LEU A 271 7.25 12.97 -7.07
CA LEU A 271 6.26 13.66 -6.23
C LEU A 271 6.90 14.43 -5.07
N ALA A 272 7.99 13.91 -4.52
CA ALA A 272 8.82 14.56 -3.52
C ALA A 272 10.28 14.17 -3.73
N TYR A 273 10.86 14.59 -4.87
CA TYR A 273 12.16 14.12 -5.34
C TYR A 273 12.17 12.58 -5.45
N THR A 274 13.22 11.90 -4.99
CA THR A 274 13.30 10.44 -4.89
C THR A 274 12.97 9.94 -3.48
N TYR A 275 12.20 10.70 -2.69
CA TYR A 275 11.91 10.39 -1.29
C TYR A 275 10.61 9.61 -1.15
N THR A 276 10.71 8.30 -1.30
CA THR A 276 9.56 7.39 -1.42
C THR A 276 9.37 6.47 -0.21
N ASP A 277 8.27 5.74 -0.19
CA ASP A 277 7.97 4.68 0.76
C ASP A 277 9.01 3.58 0.66
N GLU A 278 9.31 3.09 -0.55
CA GLU A 278 10.27 2.00 -0.77
C GLU A 278 11.69 2.40 -0.35
N ALA A 279 12.10 3.65 -0.62
CA ALA A 279 13.36 4.18 -0.09
C ALA A 279 13.38 4.16 1.45
N SER A 280 12.26 4.53 2.07
CA SER A 280 12.11 4.60 3.54
C SER A 280 12.12 3.23 4.21
N LEU A 281 11.59 2.20 3.55
CA LEU A 281 11.63 0.82 4.04
C LEU A 281 13.06 0.29 4.14
N ARG A 282 13.98 0.78 3.30
CA ARG A 282 15.41 0.43 3.33
C ARG A 282 16.18 1.24 4.38
N ASP A 283 16.04 2.56 4.35
CA ASP A 283 16.55 3.48 5.36
C ASP A 283 15.62 4.70 5.40
N ASP A 284 15.05 5.00 6.56
CA ASP A 284 14.09 6.08 6.73
C ASP A 284 14.67 7.46 6.31
N LYS A 285 15.99 7.61 6.34
CA LYS A 285 16.71 8.81 5.88
C LYS A 285 16.71 8.99 4.37
N LEU A 286 16.41 7.96 3.60
CA LEU A 286 16.30 8.03 2.15
C LEU A 286 14.89 8.46 1.68
N GLY A 287 13.90 8.51 2.58
CA GLY A 287 12.54 8.97 2.25
C GLY A 287 11.90 9.78 3.37
N TRP A 288 11.04 9.17 4.20
CA TRP A 288 10.18 9.84 5.18
C TRP A 288 10.93 10.81 6.10
N LYS A 289 12.10 10.44 6.61
CA LYS A 289 12.91 11.33 7.48
C LYS A 289 13.52 12.49 6.70
N ALA A 290 13.78 12.35 5.40
CA ALA A 290 14.21 13.45 4.55
C ALA A 290 13.05 14.43 4.31
N VAL A 291 11.86 13.91 3.99
CA VAL A 291 10.64 14.69 3.77
C VAL A 291 10.18 15.43 5.04
N GLU A 292 10.29 14.79 6.21
CA GLU A 292 10.06 15.45 7.52
C GLU A 292 11.01 16.63 7.74
N LYS A 293 12.30 16.48 7.38
CA LYS A 293 13.29 17.56 7.49
C LYS A 293 13.04 18.71 6.51
N LEU A 294 12.40 18.43 5.38
CA LEU A 294 11.93 19.46 4.45
C LEU A 294 10.70 20.21 4.98
N GLY A 295 10.13 19.81 6.11
CA GLY A 295 9.05 20.53 6.79
C GLY A 295 7.66 19.97 6.50
N ALA A 296 7.56 18.77 5.90
CA ALA A 296 6.29 18.08 5.76
C ALA A 296 5.63 17.86 7.12
N THR A 297 4.34 18.19 7.19
CA THR A 297 3.49 17.99 8.36
C THR A 297 2.30 17.08 8.05
N ILE A 298 2.08 16.75 6.77
CA ILE A 298 1.21 15.69 6.30
C ILE A 298 2.00 14.89 5.24
N MET A 299 1.96 13.56 5.32
CA MET A 299 2.53 12.68 4.30
C MET A 299 1.45 11.75 3.72
N GLN A 300 1.38 11.68 2.40
CA GLN A 300 0.54 10.69 1.71
C GLN A 300 1.36 9.48 1.27
N THR A 301 0.89 8.28 1.60
CA THR A 301 1.64 7.02 1.49
C THR A 301 0.75 5.90 0.96
N ASP A 302 1.38 4.92 0.33
CA ASP A 302 0.78 3.61 0.02
C ASP A 302 1.08 2.57 1.10
N ASN A 303 1.84 2.93 2.15
CA ASN A 303 2.32 2.04 3.20
C ASN A 303 1.93 2.54 4.60
N VAL A 304 0.62 2.69 4.85
CA VAL A 304 0.05 3.29 6.08
C VAL A 304 0.63 2.68 7.35
N GLU A 305 0.61 1.35 7.48
CA GLU A 305 1.10 0.67 8.69
C GLU A 305 2.59 0.96 8.95
N ALA A 306 3.41 0.96 7.89
CA ALA A 306 4.86 1.13 7.98
C ALA A 306 5.22 2.57 8.36
N LEU A 307 4.57 3.55 7.73
CA LEU A 307 4.74 4.96 8.06
C LEU A 307 4.26 5.24 9.49
N ASN A 308 3.14 4.64 9.91
CA ASN A 308 2.63 4.79 11.28
C ASN A 308 3.57 4.15 12.31
N TYR A 309 4.15 2.98 12.01
CA TYR A 309 5.17 2.35 12.85
C TYR A 309 6.40 3.26 13.02
N TRP A 310 6.94 3.81 11.91
CA TRP A 310 8.06 4.74 11.95
C TRP A 310 7.75 6.02 12.73
N ARG A 311 6.61 6.66 12.43
CA ARG A 311 6.13 7.89 13.09
C ARG A 311 6.05 7.73 14.61
N ASN A 312 5.67 6.54 15.08
CA ASN A 312 5.58 6.21 16.50
C ASN A 312 6.93 5.82 17.16
N GLY A 313 8.05 6.06 16.48
CA GLY A 313 9.40 5.76 16.97
C GLY A 313 9.83 4.31 16.74
N GLY A 314 9.10 3.58 15.89
CA GLY A 314 9.49 2.26 15.42
C GLY A 314 10.83 2.30 14.68
N ASN A 315 11.63 1.24 14.85
CA ASN A 315 12.90 1.12 14.16
C ASN A 315 12.68 0.25 12.92
N MET A 316 12.82 0.84 11.73
CA MET A 316 12.52 0.17 10.45
C MET A 316 13.31 -1.12 10.21
N LYS A 317 14.46 -1.32 10.88
CA LYS A 317 15.17 -2.62 10.86
C LYS A 317 14.33 -3.77 11.42
N PHE A 318 13.32 -3.46 12.24
CA PHE A 318 12.39 -4.41 12.82
C PHE A 318 10.98 -4.30 12.22
N TRP A 319 10.79 -3.51 11.16
CA TRP A 319 9.55 -3.49 10.42
C TRP A 319 9.40 -4.79 9.62
N ASN A 320 8.23 -5.41 9.75
CA ASN A 320 7.88 -6.68 9.10
C ASN A 320 8.91 -7.82 9.36
N VAL A 321 9.49 -7.86 10.56
CA VAL A 321 10.35 -8.98 11.01
C VAL A 321 9.77 -9.64 12.26
N GLN A 322 10.02 -10.93 12.41
CA GLN A 322 9.81 -11.62 13.67
C GLN A 322 10.80 -11.13 14.75
N GLN A 323 10.26 -10.77 15.92
CA GLN A 323 11.05 -10.27 17.03
C GLN A 323 12.11 -11.27 17.54
N GLY A 324 13.34 -10.79 17.74
CA GLY A 324 14.43 -11.53 18.38
C GLY A 324 15.34 -12.34 17.44
N ASN A 325 15.80 -11.76 16.33
CA ASN A 325 16.72 -12.35 15.34
C ASN A 325 16.21 -13.61 14.64
N ARG A 326 14.89 -13.72 14.46
CA ARG A 326 14.24 -14.87 13.83
C ARG A 326 14.08 -14.70 12.32
N THR A 327 14.12 -13.46 11.85
CA THR A 327 14.05 -13.11 10.44
C THR A 327 15.45 -12.83 9.91
N ILE A 328 15.74 -13.34 8.72
CA ILE A 328 16.91 -12.99 7.91
C ILE A 328 16.36 -12.43 6.60
N LYS A 329 16.82 -11.23 6.21
CA LYS A 329 16.55 -10.64 4.89
C LYS A 329 17.85 -10.66 4.10
N VAL A 330 17.79 -11.12 2.85
CA VAL A 330 18.89 -11.06 1.90
C VAL A 330 18.41 -10.28 0.69
N GLN A 331 19.03 -9.13 0.44
CA GLN A 331 18.66 -8.27 -0.68
C GLN A 331 18.97 -8.97 -2.00
N ALA A 332 18.16 -8.73 -3.03
CA ALA A 332 18.31 -9.39 -4.32
C ALA A 332 19.61 -8.98 -5.03
N GLU A 333 20.11 -7.77 -4.78
CA GLU A 333 21.40 -7.28 -5.31
C GLU A 333 22.62 -7.84 -4.56
N ASP A 334 22.45 -8.45 -3.37
CA ASP A 334 23.55 -9.00 -2.55
C ASP A 334 23.96 -10.43 -2.99
N TYR A 335 23.88 -10.74 -4.28
CA TYR A 335 24.27 -12.03 -4.83
C TYR A 335 25.79 -12.25 -4.78
N VAL A 336 26.21 -13.51 -4.71
CA VAL A 336 27.64 -13.93 -4.60
C VAL A 336 28.19 -14.39 -5.94
N THR A 337 27.40 -15.11 -6.71
CA THR A 337 27.72 -15.57 -8.07
C THR A 337 26.42 -15.68 -8.86
N TYR A 338 26.49 -15.47 -10.17
CA TYR A 338 25.31 -15.45 -11.02
C TYR A 338 25.60 -16.06 -12.41
N SER A 339 24.53 -16.28 -13.16
CA SER A 339 24.52 -16.47 -14.60
C SER A 339 23.48 -15.55 -15.20
N ASP A 340 23.87 -14.85 -16.26
CA ASP A 340 23.11 -13.80 -16.92
C ASP A 340 23.05 -14.14 -18.41
N ALA A 341 21.88 -14.03 -19.03
CA ALA A 341 21.68 -14.41 -20.42
C ALA A 341 21.82 -13.23 -21.39
N ASP A 342 21.68 -12.01 -20.89
CA ASP A 342 21.81 -10.77 -21.65
C ASP A 342 22.68 -9.72 -20.93
N SER A 343 22.48 -8.45 -21.24
CA SER A 343 23.26 -7.34 -20.69
C SER A 343 22.32 -6.47 -19.90
N ASN A 344 22.80 -5.97 -18.76
CA ASN A 344 22.03 -5.13 -17.87
C ASN A 344 21.27 -4.01 -18.62
N SER A 345 19.95 -4.09 -18.55
CA SER A 345 18.97 -3.22 -19.19
C SER A 345 18.66 -1.96 -18.35
N CYS A 346 19.04 -1.96 -17.07
CA CYS A 346 18.76 -0.89 -16.11
C CYS A 346 19.90 0.12 -15.92
N ASP A 347 21.15 -0.28 -16.17
CA ASP A 347 22.31 0.62 -16.19
C ASP A 347 23.19 0.32 -17.41
N GLU A 348 23.04 1.14 -18.47
CA GLU A 348 23.83 1.03 -19.70
C GLU A 348 25.37 1.14 -19.47
N SER A 349 25.79 1.67 -18.31
CA SER A 349 27.19 1.81 -17.93
C SER A 349 27.76 0.59 -17.21
N ALA A 350 26.91 -0.29 -16.66
CA ALA A 350 27.24 -1.53 -15.96
C ALA A 350 26.84 -2.75 -16.81
N LYS A 351 27.55 -2.99 -17.92
CA LYS A 351 27.19 -4.01 -18.92
C LYS A 351 27.26 -5.48 -18.47
N ASP A 352 27.96 -5.77 -17.37
CA ASP A 352 28.19 -7.13 -16.89
C ASP A 352 27.47 -7.33 -15.54
N GLY A 353 26.46 -8.20 -15.50
CA GLY A 353 25.75 -8.60 -14.27
C GLY A 353 24.24 -8.49 -14.38
N ILE A 354 23.55 -9.30 -13.58
CA ILE A 354 22.09 -9.34 -13.48
C ILE A 354 21.50 -7.92 -13.38
N ASP A 355 20.33 -7.71 -13.99
CA ASP A 355 19.56 -6.47 -13.99
C ASP A 355 19.17 -5.96 -12.60
N VAL A 356 20.11 -5.27 -11.95
CA VAL A 356 19.84 -4.52 -10.72
C VAL A 356 19.28 -3.14 -11.07
N CYS A 357 18.02 -2.90 -10.71
CA CYS A 357 17.28 -1.69 -11.05
C CYS A 357 16.87 -0.93 -9.78
N ASN A 358 16.69 0.38 -9.91
CA ASN A 358 16.03 1.19 -8.89
C ASN A 358 14.60 1.48 -9.35
N ILE A 359 13.61 0.99 -8.62
CA ILE A 359 12.19 1.24 -8.86
C ILE A 359 11.65 2.00 -7.66
N ASP A 360 11.53 3.33 -7.81
CA ASP A 360 11.03 4.24 -6.78
C ASP A 360 11.72 4.05 -5.42
N GLY A 361 13.01 3.74 -5.38
CA GLY A 361 13.78 3.52 -4.15
C GLY A 361 13.98 2.06 -3.73
N ALA A 362 13.18 1.12 -4.25
CA ALA A 362 13.43 -0.31 -4.14
C ALA A 362 14.60 -0.71 -5.06
N ILE A 363 15.54 -1.49 -4.55
CA ILE A 363 16.66 -2.01 -5.37
C ILE A 363 16.35 -3.47 -5.65
N VAL A 364 16.16 -3.79 -6.92
CA VAL A 364 15.53 -5.03 -7.33
C VAL A 364 16.33 -5.72 -8.40
N VAL A 365 16.23 -7.05 -8.46
CA VAL A 365 16.61 -7.86 -9.62
C VAL A 365 15.40 -7.97 -10.55
N SER A 366 15.57 -7.54 -11.80
CA SER A 366 14.52 -7.39 -12.81
C SER A 366 14.86 -8.15 -14.09
N ASP A 367 14.04 -7.99 -15.13
CA ASP A 367 14.20 -8.49 -16.51
C ASP A 367 14.59 -9.98 -16.64
N ASN A 368 14.16 -10.76 -15.65
CA ASN A 368 14.53 -12.16 -15.43
C ASN A 368 14.24 -13.05 -16.66
N LYS A 369 15.28 -13.60 -17.28
CA LYS A 369 15.18 -14.55 -18.40
C LYS A 369 15.29 -15.99 -17.95
N GLU A 370 14.59 -16.87 -18.66
CA GLU A 370 14.70 -18.32 -18.46
C GLU A 370 16.16 -18.78 -18.54
N GLY A 371 16.62 -19.48 -17.50
CA GLY A 371 17.97 -20.01 -17.37
C GLY A 371 18.95 -19.08 -16.64
N GLU A 372 18.54 -17.87 -16.27
CA GLU A 372 19.30 -17.00 -15.38
C GLU A 372 19.20 -17.46 -13.94
N TRP A 373 20.27 -17.26 -13.18
CA TRP A 373 20.27 -17.60 -11.77
C TRP A 373 21.21 -16.75 -10.95
N ALA A 374 20.85 -16.56 -9.68
CA ALA A 374 21.65 -15.85 -8.69
C ALA A 374 21.84 -16.71 -7.45
N LYS A 375 23.06 -16.76 -6.90
CA LYS A 375 23.37 -17.45 -5.64
C LYS A 375 23.57 -16.47 -4.51
N TYR A 376 22.91 -16.76 -3.40
CA TYR A 376 22.89 -15.96 -2.19
C TYR A 376 23.49 -16.72 -1.02
N LYS A 377 24.11 -15.98 -0.08
CA LYS A 377 24.55 -16.53 1.20
C LYS A 377 23.58 -16.14 2.30
N VAL A 378 23.07 -17.12 3.02
CA VAL A 378 22.18 -16.92 4.17
C VAL A 378 22.87 -17.38 5.43
N ASN A 379 23.01 -16.48 6.40
CA ASN A 379 23.66 -16.79 7.67
C ASN A 379 22.63 -17.10 8.78
N VAL A 380 22.30 -18.37 8.90
CA VAL A 380 21.31 -18.90 9.85
C VAL A 380 21.88 -18.92 11.27
N GLN A 381 21.28 -18.13 12.16
CA GLN A 381 21.77 -17.99 13.54
C GLN A 381 21.30 -19.13 14.47
N LYS A 382 20.19 -19.80 14.14
CA LYS A 382 19.56 -20.85 14.94
C LYS A 382 19.02 -21.95 14.03
N SER A 383 19.31 -23.22 14.33
CA SER A 383 18.71 -24.32 13.58
C SER A 383 17.20 -24.37 13.79
N GLY A 384 16.44 -24.68 12.74
CA GLY A 384 14.98 -24.77 12.80
C GLY A 384 14.32 -24.76 11.43
N MET A 385 12.99 -24.89 11.43
CA MET A 385 12.17 -24.66 10.23
C MET A 385 12.08 -23.16 9.97
N TYR A 386 12.32 -22.74 8.73
CA TYR A 386 12.15 -21.37 8.29
C TYR A 386 11.13 -21.35 7.16
N GLN A 387 10.16 -20.45 7.27
CA GLN A 387 9.35 -20.00 6.15
C GLN A 387 10.22 -19.13 5.24
N VAL A 388 10.31 -19.48 3.96
CA VAL A 388 11.02 -18.71 2.94
C VAL A 388 9.99 -17.94 2.13
N SER A 389 10.27 -16.67 1.87
CA SER A 389 9.41 -15.80 1.07
C SER A 389 10.23 -14.85 0.22
N GLY A 390 9.75 -14.52 -0.97
CA GLY A 390 10.29 -13.43 -1.78
C GLY A 390 9.43 -12.19 -1.64
N ARG A 391 10.03 -11.02 -1.45
CA ARG A 391 9.35 -9.74 -1.68
C ARG A 391 9.54 -9.35 -3.13
N LEU A 392 8.45 -9.16 -3.86
CA LEU A 392 8.52 -8.85 -5.28
C LEU A 392 7.30 -8.06 -5.76
N SER A 393 7.38 -7.50 -6.96
CA SER A 393 6.25 -6.92 -7.69
C SER A 393 6.09 -7.54 -9.08
N ALA A 394 4.86 -7.63 -9.57
CA ALA A 394 4.49 -8.19 -10.87
C ALA A 394 3.08 -7.68 -11.29
N ALA A 395 2.87 -7.37 -12.57
CA ALA A 395 1.60 -6.79 -13.05
C ALA A 395 0.60 -7.79 -13.70
N GLY A 396 1.04 -9.00 -14.06
CA GLY A 396 0.21 -10.07 -14.60
C GLY A 396 0.27 -11.38 -13.80
N ALA A 397 -0.33 -12.46 -14.31
CA ALA A 397 -0.10 -13.81 -13.79
C ALA A 397 -0.36 -14.97 -14.79
N PRO A 398 0.52 -16.00 -14.82
CA PRO A 398 1.82 -16.06 -14.15
C PRO A 398 2.83 -15.15 -14.85
N GLU A 399 3.55 -14.35 -14.08
CA GLU A 399 4.58 -13.41 -14.58
C GLU A 399 5.97 -14.02 -14.55
N GLY A 400 6.07 -15.35 -14.65
CA GLY A 400 7.30 -16.12 -14.56
C GLY A 400 7.28 -17.15 -13.44
N THR A 401 8.26 -18.04 -13.45
CA THR A 401 8.44 -19.08 -12.42
C THR A 401 9.88 -19.14 -11.96
N VAL A 402 10.08 -19.45 -10.68
CA VAL A 402 11.41 -19.65 -10.11
C VAL A 402 11.55 -21.00 -9.44
N SER A 403 12.78 -21.50 -9.37
CA SER A 403 13.16 -22.64 -8.55
C SER A 403 14.22 -22.24 -7.53
N LEU A 404 14.13 -22.79 -6.33
CA LEU A 404 15.12 -22.62 -5.28
C LEU A 404 15.95 -23.88 -5.16
N TYR A 405 17.26 -23.76 -5.37
CA TYR A 405 18.20 -24.86 -5.14
C TYR A 405 19.06 -24.59 -3.93
N TRP A 406 19.20 -25.64 -3.13
CA TRP A 406 19.96 -25.60 -1.89
C TRP A 406 21.34 -26.21 -2.14
N GLY A 407 22.38 -25.69 -1.49
CA GLY A 407 23.77 -26.13 -1.69
C GLY A 407 24.05 -27.62 -1.35
N ASP A 408 23.09 -28.33 -0.77
CA ASP A 408 23.11 -29.76 -0.48
C ASP A 408 22.45 -30.64 -1.57
N GLY A 409 21.89 -30.02 -2.62
CA GLY A 409 21.27 -30.70 -3.77
C GLY A 409 19.76 -30.87 -3.69
N GLU A 410 19.08 -30.34 -2.66
CA GLU A 410 17.62 -30.32 -2.61
C GLU A 410 17.00 -29.16 -3.44
N SER A 411 15.77 -29.39 -3.89
CA SER A 411 14.83 -28.56 -4.68
C SER A 411 13.69 -27.86 -3.93
N ILE A 412 13.28 -26.64 -4.29
CA ILE A 412 11.86 -26.32 -4.47
C ILE A 412 11.69 -25.88 -5.93
N GLU A 413 10.89 -26.59 -6.71
CA GLU A 413 10.73 -26.33 -8.14
C GLU A 413 9.38 -25.66 -8.45
N ASN A 414 9.34 -24.88 -9.52
CA ASN A 414 8.13 -24.28 -10.11
C ASN A 414 7.30 -23.43 -9.14
N ILE A 415 7.95 -22.44 -8.53
CA ILE A 415 7.27 -21.42 -7.72
C ILE A 415 6.72 -20.36 -8.67
N ASP A 416 5.40 -20.31 -8.82
CA ASP A 416 4.73 -19.29 -9.63
C ASP A 416 4.85 -17.92 -8.96
N ILE A 417 5.31 -16.94 -9.72
CA ILE A 417 5.29 -15.54 -9.30
C ILE A 417 3.88 -15.00 -9.50
N LYS A 418 3.23 -14.64 -8.39
CA LYS A 418 1.83 -14.18 -8.39
C LYS A 418 1.74 -12.70 -8.76
N ASN A 419 0.62 -12.33 -9.35
CA ASN A 419 0.26 -10.95 -9.64
C ASN A 419 0.22 -10.13 -8.35
N THR A 420 0.87 -8.97 -8.35
CA THR A 420 0.76 -7.97 -7.28
C THR A 420 0.03 -6.70 -7.74
N THR A 421 -0.67 -6.79 -8.88
CA THR A 421 -1.52 -5.77 -9.53
C THR A 421 -0.77 -4.60 -10.17
N HIS A 422 0.54 -4.46 -9.91
CA HIS A 422 1.37 -3.44 -10.53
C HIS A 422 2.87 -3.75 -10.34
N ASN A 423 3.72 -3.35 -11.30
CA ASN A 423 5.19 -3.49 -11.20
C ASN A 423 5.84 -2.63 -10.09
N ARG A 424 5.05 -1.81 -9.40
CA ARG A 424 5.47 -0.97 -8.25
C ARG A 424 4.79 -1.38 -6.95
N ALA A 425 3.88 -2.35 -6.99
CA ALA A 425 3.18 -2.86 -5.83
C ALA A 425 3.93 -4.07 -5.27
N PHE A 426 4.93 -3.83 -4.42
CA PHE A 426 5.74 -4.91 -3.85
C PHE A 426 5.05 -5.62 -2.69
N GLU A 427 5.03 -6.95 -2.73
CA GLU A 427 4.38 -7.82 -1.75
C GLU A 427 5.23 -9.02 -1.39
N MET A 428 5.00 -9.57 -0.18
CA MET A 428 5.64 -10.80 0.26
C MET A 428 4.88 -12.01 -0.28
N GLN A 429 5.58 -12.92 -0.95
CA GLN A 429 5.04 -14.18 -1.45
C GLN A 429 5.71 -15.37 -0.78
N ASP A 430 4.90 -16.32 -0.31
CA ASP A 430 5.34 -17.58 0.30
C ASP A 430 5.97 -18.51 -0.75
N TRP A 431 7.21 -18.92 -0.50
CA TRP A 431 8.00 -19.82 -1.35
C TRP A 431 8.25 -21.19 -0.69
N GLY A 432 7.59 -21.46 0.44
CA GLY A 432 7.64 -22.70 1.20
C GLY A 432 8.58 -22.69 2.40
N SER A 433 8.55 -23.77 3.17
CA SER A 433 9.33 -23.91 4.41
C SER A 433 10.46 -24.92 4.27
N ARG A 434 11.60 -24.64 4.90
CA ARG A 434 12.78 -25.54 4.93
C ARG A 434 13.45 -25.56 6.29
N TYR A 435 13.94 -26.72 6.71
CA TYR A 435 14.81 -26.82 7.88
C TYR A 435 16.22 -26.35 7.53
N PHE A 436 16.76 -25.41 8.29
CA PHE A 436 18.16 -25.02 8.20
C PHE A 436 18.89 -25.38 9.48
N GLU A 437 20.12 -25.90 9.34
CA GLU A 437 21.06 -25.96 10.45
C GLU A 437 21.68 -24.58 10.71
N LYS A 438 22.12 -24.32 11.93
CA LYS A 438 22.90 -23.12 12.24
C LYS A 438 24.17 -23.09 11.39
N GLY A 439 24.37 -22.03 10.63
CA GLY A 439 25.53 -21.88 9.75
C GLY A 439 25.25 -21.00 8.54
N THR A 440 26.22 -20.96 7.64
CA THR A 440 26.07 -20.26 6.34
C THR A 440 25.61 -21.27 5.29
N HIS A 441 24.52 -20.96 4.62
CA HIS A 441 23.95 -21.74 3.53
C HIS A 441 24.05 -20.96 2.23
N THR A 442 24.14 -21.69 1.11
CA THR A 442 24.04 -21.12 -0.23
C THR A 442 22.71 -21.53 -0.83
N ILE A 443 22.01 -20.55 -1.40
CA ILE A 443 20.72 -20.72 -2.06
C ILE A 443 20.86 -20.17 -3.46
N MET A 444 20.38 -20.89 -4.46
CA MET A 444 20.29 -20.42 -5.83
C MET A 444 18.82 -20.14 -6.13
N VAL A 445 18.51 -18.93 -6.60
CA VAL A 445 17.25 -18.61 -7.27
C VAL A 445 17.51 -18.78 -8.75
N ASP A 446 16.76 -19.67 -9.39
CA ASP A 446 16.85 -20.02 -10.80
C ASP A 446 15.54 -19.63 -11.49
N VAL A 447 15.63 -18.84 -12.56
CA VAL A 447 14.47 -18.39 -13.33
C VAL A 447 14.10 -19.50 -14.31
N THR A 448 13.03 -20.23 -14.02
CA THR A 448 12.61 -21.38 -14.82
C THR A 448 11.61 -21.05 -15.92
N ASP A 449 10.99 -19.89 -15.85
CA ASP A 449 10.22 -19.29 -16.94
C ASP A 449 10.39 -17.78 -16.90
N SER A 450 10.58 -17.18 -18.07
CA SER A 450 10.88 -15.75 -18.18
C SER A 450 9.71 -14.91 -17.66
N GLY A 451 10.03 -13.77 -17.05
CA GLY A 451 9.03 -13.01 -16.31
C GLY A 451 9.34 -11.54 -16.17
N SER A 452 8.31 -10.68 -16.12
CA SER A 452 8.50 -9.23 -15.95
C SER A 452 8.48 -8.77 -14.49
N TYR A 453 8.61 -9.70 -13.55
CA TYR A 453 8.62 -9.42 -12.11
C TYR A 453 9.93 -8.79 -11.63
N HIS A 454 9.85 -8.14 -10.47
CA HIS A 454 10.98 -7.49 -9.80
C HIS A 454 11.18 -8.09 -8.39
N LEU A 455 12.29 -8.77 -8.15
CA LEU A 455 12.63 -9.34 -6.84
C LEU A 455 13.42 -8.31 -6.01
N ASP A 456 12.88 -7.93 -4.85
CA ASP A 456 13.51 -6.98 -3.90
C ASP A 456 14.39 -7.71 -2.88
N TYR A 457 13.82 -8.65 -2.12
CA TYR A 457 14.61 -9.48 -1.19
C TYR A 457 14.00 -10.84 -0.93
N ILE A 458 14.83 -11.74 -0.40
CA ILE A 458 14.42 -13.04 0.11
C ILE A 458 14.42 -12.99 1.65
N GLN A 459 13.30 -13.37 2.24
CA GLN A 459 13.11 -13.41 3.69
C GLN A 459 13.04 -14.85 4.19
N PHE A 460 13.69 -15.08 5.34
CA PHE A 460 13.69 -16.35 6.05
C PHE A 460 13.18 -16.10 7.46
N ASP A 461 11.98 -16.56 7.76
CA ASP A 461 11.35 -16.41 9.07
C ASP A 461 11.34 -17.73 9.83
N LEU A 462 12.05 -17.79 10.95
CA LEU A 462 12.08 -18.97 11.81
C LEU A 462 10.66 -19.28 12.33
N GLU A 463 10.17 -20.47 12.04
CA GLU A 463 8.93 -21.00 12.58
C GLU A 463 9.11 -21.34 14.07
N ARG A 464 8.04 -21.18 14.86
CA ARG A 464 8.09 -21.17 16.34
C ARG A 464 8.63 -22.44 16.97
#